data_AF-A0A3Q3Q3K5-F1
#
_entry.id   AF-A0A3Q3Q3K5-F1
#
_cell.length_a   1.000
_cell.length_b   1.000
_cell.length_c   1.000
_cell.angle_alpha   90.00
_cell.angle_beta   90.00
_cell.angle_gamma   90.00
#
_symmetry.space_group_name_H-M   'P 1'
#
loop_
_entity.id
_entity.type
_entity.pdbx_description
1 polymer ?
#
loop_
_entity_poly.entity_id
_entity_poly.type
_entity_poly.pdbx_seq_one_letter_code
_entity_poly.pdbx_strand_id
1 'polypeptide(L)'
;MEKIPFVLGGNLQGGELVVTFPYDKTRSQGVIREQTPTPDDHVFRWLAFSYASTHRLMTDANRRACHTEDIAKEDGTINGASWHTAPGSMSDFSYLHTNCFELSMYVGCDKFPHESELPEEWENNRESLLVFMEQVHRGIKGVVRDLEGHGIANAIISVEGIGHDIRTGKIHFNKLFIVNLSGHKQLSLSNMCHHDVLWTTEYSHIRTFCYTKEG
;
A
#
# COMPACT_ATOMS: atom_id res chain seq x y z
N MET A 1 -5.92 15.57 1.33
CA MET A 1 -5.62 14.57 0.28
C MET A 1 -6.70 14.47 -0.81
N GLU A 2 -7.84 15.15 -0.71
CA GLU A 2 -9.00 14.94 -1.61
C GLU A 2 -8.85 15.48 -3.04
N LYS A 3 -7.86 16.35 -3.31
CA LYS A 3 -7.68 16.99 -4.63
C LYS A 3 -6.92 16.13 -5.63
N ILE A 4 -6.08 15.21 -5.16
CA ILE A 4 -5.20 14.38 -6.00
C ILE A 4 -5.50 12.92 -5.67
N PRO A 5 -5.78 12.06 -6.67
CA PRO A 5 -6.01 10.64 -6.45
C PRO A 5 -4.70 9.91 -6.17
N PHE A 6 -4.12 10.12 -4.98
CA PHE A 6 -2.93 9.41 -4.53
C PHE A 6 -3.21 7.91 -4.45
N VAL A 7 -2.26 7.13 -4.95
CA VAL A 7 -2.33 5.66 -5.03
C VAL A 7 -1.36 5.02 -4.05
N LEU A 8 -0.15 5.57 -3.96
CA LEU A 8 0.92 5.10 -3.11
C LEU A 8 1.57 6.31 -2.43
N GLY A 9 1.83 6.20 -1.13
CA GLY A 9 2.46 7.22 -0.31
C GLY A 9 3.50 6.61 0.63
N GLY A 10 4.53 7.38 0.95
CA GLY A 10 5.56 7.00 1.92
C GLY A 10 5.79 8.16 2.88
N ASN A 11 5.68 7.87 4.18
CA ASN A 11 5.99 8.80 5.25
C ASN A 11 7.36 8.45 5.86
N LEU A 12 8.34 9.34 5.69
CA LEU A 12 9.70 9.12 6.20
C LEU A 12 9.80 9.56 7.67
N GLN A 13 10.36 8.69 8.50
CA GLN A 13 10.55 8.90 9.92
C GLN A 13 11.98 8.50 10.34
N GLY A 14 12.39 8.93 11.53
CA GLY A 14 13.67 8.54 12.13
C GLY A 14 13.49 8.04 13.56
N GLY A 15 14.52 7.39 14.10
CA GLY A 15 14.52 6.81 15.45
C GLY A 15 14.47 5.28 15.48
N GLU A 16 14.39 4.65 14.32
CA GLU A 16 14.44 3.19 14.11
C GLU A 16 14.87 2.91 12.67
N LEU A 17 15.22 1.67 12.35
CA LEU A 17 15.53 1.22 11.00
C LEU A 17 14.58 0.08 10.58
N VAL A 18 13.38 0.44 10.11
CA VAL A 18 12.29 -0.49 9.77
C VAL A 18 11.25 0.14 8.86
N VAL A 19 10.58 -0.65 8.03
CA VAL A 19 9.35 -0.21 7.34
C VAL A 19 8.12 -0.75 8.05
N THR A 20 7.23 0.15 8.46
CA THR A 20 5.95 -0.20 9.09
C THR A 20 4.80 -0.09 8.09
N PHE A 21 3.88 -1.05 8.18
CA PHE A 21 2.69 -1.07 7.34
C PHE A 21 1.39 -1.22 8.18
N PRO A 22 0.26 -0.67 7.70
CA PRO A 22 -1.02 -0.72 8.37
C PRO A 22 -1.52 -2.13 8.75
N TYR A 23 -2.39 -2.28 9.74
CA TYR A 23 -2.86 -1.19 10.61
C TYR A 23 -1.87 -0.84 11.72
N ASP A 24 -1.85 0.43 12.12
CA ASP A 24 -1.07 0.92 13.25
C ASP A 24 -1.85 0.86 14.57
N LYS A 25 -3.19 0.86 14.52
CA LYS A 25 -4.04 0.66 15.69
C LYS A 25 -4.44 -0.81 15.87
N THR A 26 -4.29 -1.32 17.09
CA THR A 26 -4.80 -2.64 17.50
C THR A 26 -6.33 -2.71 17.44
N ARG A 27 -6.88 -3.88 17.07
CA ARG A 27 -8.34 -4.10 17.06
C ARG A 27 -8.88 -4.33 18.48
N SER A 28 -8.13 -5.06 19.28
CA SER A 28 -8.52 -5.40 20.65
C SER A 28 -8.36 -4.20 21.59
N GLN A 29 -9.43 -3.85 22.31
CA GLN A 29 -9.40 -2.74 23.27
C GLN A 29 -8.42 -3.04 24.41
N GLY A 30 -7.55 -2.07 24.73
CA GLY A 30 -6.57 -2.20 25.81
C GLY A 30 -5.33 -3.03 25.46
N VAL A 31 -5.24 -3.58 24.24
CA VAL A 31 -4.04 -4.29 23.76
C VAL A 31 -3.09 -3.31 23.11
N ILE A 32 -1.83 -3.31 23.56
CA ILE A 32 -0.80 -2.35 23.14
C ILE A 32 0.02 -2.87 21.94
N ARG A 33 0.12 -4.20 21.79
CA ARG A 33 0.83 -4.87 20.69
C ARG A 33 0.04 -6.08 20.21
N GLU A 34 -0.44 -6.04 18.97
CA GLU A 34 -1.21 -7.11 18.34
C GLU A 34 -1.10 -6.99 16.82
N GLN A 35 -0.78 -8.09 16.15
CA GLN A 35 -0.74 -8.11 14.70
C GLN A 35 -2.15 -7.83 14.16
N THR A 36 -2.29 -6.71 13.45
CA THR A 36 -3.59 -6.23 12.96
C THR A 36 -3.54 -6.05 11.44
N PRO A 37 -3.77 -7.12 10.67
CA PRO A 37 -3.66 -7.06 9.21
C PRO A 37 -4.82 -6.28 8.57
N THR A 38 -4.53 -5.65 7.45
CA THR A 38 -5.52 -5.06 6.54
C THR A 38 -6.10 -6.12 5.58
N PRO A 39 -7.24 -5.85 4.93
CA PRO A 39 -7.68 -6.65 3.79
C PRO A 39 -6.63 -6.84 2.68
N ASP A 40 -5.78 -5.84 2.47
CA ASP A 40 -4.67 -5.83 1.50
C ASP A 40 -3.30 -6.16 2.13
N ASP A 41 -3.25 -6.92 3.23
CA ASP A 41 -2.02 -7.20 4.00
C ASP A 41 -0.87 -7.73 3.12
N HIS A 42 -1.18 -8.59 2.15
CA HIS A 42 -0.20 -9.12 1.20
C HIS A 42 0.43 -8.03 0.31
N VAL A 43 -0.35 -7.03 -0.12
CA VAL A 43 0.13 -5.88 -0.90
C VAL A 43 1.03 -5.03 -0.03
N PHE A 44 0.61 -4.74 1.20
CA PHE A 44 1.37 -3.94 2.16
C PHE A 44 2.70 -4.59 2.54
N ARG A 45 2.71 -5.90 2.81
CA ARG A 45 3.94 -6.66 3.07
C ARG A 45 4.92 -6.59 1.92
N TRP A 46 4.44 -6.77 0.69
CA TRP A 46 5.30 -6.67 -0.48
C TRP A 46 5.83 -5.25 -0.68
N LEU A 47 4.98 -4.23 -0.53
CA LEU A 47 5.44 -2.84 -0.63
C LEU A 47 6.52 -2.55 0.40
N ALA A 48 6.30 -2.93 1.67
CA ALA A 48 7.26 -2.75 2.73
C ALA A 48 8.57 -3.50 2.46
N PHE A 49 8.46 -4.77 2.04
CA PHE A 49 9.61 -5.60 1.71
C PHE A 49 10.38 -5.06 0.49
N SER A 50 9.69 -4.53 -0.52
CA SER A 50 10.31 -3.94 -1.71
C SER A 50 11.21 -2.75 -1.38
N TYR A 51 10.87 -1.99 -0.34
CA TYR A 51 11.72 -0.91 0.17
C TYR A 51 12.85 -1.46 1.05
N ALA A 52 12.51 -2.34 2.01
CA ALA A 52 13.46 -2.84 3.00
C ALA A 52 14.57 -3.68 2.36
N SER A 53 14.23 -4.58 1.43
CA SER A 53 15.18 -5.49 0.77
C SER A 53 16.18 -4.79 -0.16
N THR A 54 15.89 -3.58 -0.62
CA THR A 54 16.80 -2.77 -1.43
C THR A 54 17.56 -1.74 -0.61
N HIS A 55 17.22 -1.59 0.68
CA HIS A 55 17.91 -0.68 1.58
C HIS A 55 19.17 -1.38 2.08
N ARG A 56 20.33 -0.72 1.99
CA ARG A 56 21.63 -1.37 2.24
C ARG A 56 21.75 -2.04 3.61
N LEU A 57 21.08 -1.48 4.61
CA LEU A 57 21.20 -1.90 6.01
C LEU A 57 19.96 -2.56 6.62
N MET A 58 18.76 -2.44 6.03
CA MET A 58 17.51 -2.86 6.73
C MET A 58 17.38 -4.38 6.85
N THR A 59 17.84 -5.11 5.83
CA THR A 59 17.82 -6.59 5.79
C THR A 59 19.18 -7.21 6.05
N ASP A 60 20.16 -6.44 6.54
CA ASP A 60 21.45 -6.99 6.94
C ASP A 60 21.30 -7.75 8.27
N ALA A 61 21.59 -9.04 8.25
CA ALA A 61 21.53 -9.90 9.44
C ALA A 61 22.53 -9.51 10.54
N ASN A 62 23.58 -8.76 10.19
CA ASN A 62 24.57 -8.27 11.15
C ASN A 62 24.30 -6.83 11.60
N ARG A 63 23.17 -6.23 11.20
CA ARG A 63 22.86 -4.85 11.58
C ARG A 63 22.73 -4.72 13.09
N ARG A 64 23.20 -3.59 13.60
CA ARG A 64 22.99 -3.23 15.00
C ARG A 64 21.55 -2.74 15.17
N ALA A 65 20.83 -3.30 16.14
CA ALA A 65 19.53 -2.77 16.53
C ALA A 65 19.70 -1.33 17.07
N CYS A 66 18.78 -0.42 16.68
CA CYS A 66 18.80 0.96 17.17
C CYS A 66 18.61 1.02 18.70
N HIS A 67 17.81 0.09 19.22
CA HIS A 67 17.50 -0.07 20.65
C HIS A 67 17.84 -1.49 21.12
N THR A 68 17.48 -1.82 22.36
CA THR A 68 17.78 -3.11 23.00
C THR A 68 17.12 -4.31 22.32
N GLU A 69 15.96 -4.09 21.68
CA GLU A 69 15.23 -5.13 20.96
C GLU A 69 15.31 -4.88 19.46
N ASP A 70 15.60 -5.92 18.69
CA ASP A 70 15.42 -5.89 17.25
C ASP A 70 13.96 -6.22 16.91
N ILE A 71 13.23 -5.19 16.51
CA ILE A 71 11.79 -5.26 16.28
C ILE A 71 11.48 -5.68 14.84
N ALA A 72 12.38 -5.41 13.89
CA ALA A 72 12.13 -5.59 12.46
C ALA A 72 12.51 -6.98 11.93
N LYS A 73 13.17 -7.82 12.76
CA LYS A 73 13.69 -9.15 12.39
C LYS A 73 14.53 -9.09 11.08
N GLU A 74 14.70 -10.22 10.41
CA GLU A 74 15.50 -10.35 9.17
C GLU A 74 14.85 -9.66 7.95
N ASP A 75 13.52 -9.50 7.95
CA ASP A 75 12.79 -8.95 6.80
C ASP A 75 12.81 -7.41 6.72
N GLY A 76 13.24 -6.72 7.79
CA GLY A 76 13.28 -5.24 7.84
C GLY A 76 11.89 -4.58 7.83
N THR A 77 10.82 -5.33 8.13
CA THR A 77 9.43 -4.85 8.08
C THR A 77 8.62 -5.30 9.29
N ILE A 78 7.60 -4.52 9.66
CA ILE A 78 6.68 -4.90 10.73
C ILE A 78 5.28 -4.31 10.54
N ASN A 79 4.24 -5.01 10.98
CA ASN A 79 2.91 -4.43 11.11
C ASN A 79 2.90 -3.39 12.25
N GLY A 80 2.39 -2.19 12.00
CA GLY A 80 2.48 -1.08 12.98
C GLY A 80 1.89 -1.42 14.35
N ALA A 81 0.69 -1.99 14.37
CA ALA A 81 0.02 -2.41 15.60
C ALA A 81 0.77 -3.54 16.36
N SER A 82 1.60 -4.34 15.68
CA SER A 82 2.49 -5.33 16.30
C SER A 82 3.72 -4.69 16.95
N TRP A 83 4.16 -3.54 16.45
CA TRP A 83 5.24 -2.77 17.07
C TRP A 83 4.72 -2.02 18.29
N HIS A 84 3.79 -1.08 18.08
CA HIS A 84 3.11 -0.32 19.11
C HIS A 84 1.82 0.27 18.54
N THR A 85 0.74 0.21 19.31
CA THR A 85 -0.54 0.79 18.90
C THR A 85 -0.43 2.32 18.78
N ALA A 86 -0.71 2.86 17.59
CA ALA A 86 -0.68 4.29 17.30
C ALA A 86 -2.02 4.75 16.70
N PRO A 87 -3.03 5.06 17.53
CA PRO A 87 -4.31 5.52 17.04
C PRO A 87 -4.21 6.89 16.35
N GLY A 88 -4.83 7.03 15.18
CA GLY A 88 -4.84 8.29 14.43
C GLY A 88 -3.58 8.51 13.59
N SER A 89 -2.86 7.46 13.22
CA SER A 89 -1.73 7.55 12.29
C SER A 89 -2.19 8.00 10.90
N MET A 90 -1.29 8.68 10.18
CA MET A 90 -1.55 9.12 8.81
C MET A 90 -1.72 7.93 7.86
N SER A 91 -0.94 6.86 8.07
CA SER A 91 -0.98 5.61 7.31
C SER A 91 -2.35 4.92 7.38
N ASP A 92 -2.91 4.79 8.58
CA ASP A 92 -4.27 4.24 8.76
C ASP A 92 -5.32 5.18 8.15
N PHE A 93 -5.16 6.50 8.31
CA PHE A 93 -6.07 7.49 7.73
C PHE A 93 -6.09 7.42 6.19
N SER A 94 -4.92 7.40 5.56
CA SER A 94 -4.76 7.31 4.10
C SER A 94 -5.46 6.07 3.54
N TYR A 95 -5.30 4.90 4.19
CA TYR A 95 -5.91 3.65 3.73
C TYR A 95 -7.43 3.58 3.96
N LEU A 96 -7.94 4.14 5.06
CA LEU A 96 -9.35 4.07 5.43
C LEU A 96 -10.22 5.15 4.77
N HIS A 97 -9.66 6.33 4.49
CA HIS A 97 -10.42 7.49 4.01
C HIS A 97 -10.09 7.87 2.56
N THR A 98 -9.07 7.25 1.95
CA THR A 98 -8.68 7.49 0.56
C THR A 98 -8.36 6.18 -0.15
N ASN A 99 -7.97 6.26 -1.43
CA ASN A 99 -7.48 5.09 -2.18
C ASN A 99 -5.96 4.86 -2.01
N CYS A 100 -5.30 5.66 -1.18
CA CYS A 100 -3.84 5.67 -1.06
C CYS A 100 -3.35 4.58 -0.11
N PHE A 101 -2.45 3.74 -0.59
CA PHE A 101 -1.64 2.85 0.24
C PHE A 101 -0.46 3.64 0.79
N GLU A 102 -0.41 3.86 2.10
CA GLU A 102 0.67 4.62 2.73
C GLU A 102 1.49 3.75 3.68
N LEU A 103 2.82 3.80 3.53
CA LEU A 103 3.78 3.17 4.43
C LEU A 103 4.46 4.22 5.31
N SER A 104 4.94 3.79 6.48
CA SER A 104 5.89 4.59 7.28
C SER A 104 7.27 3.94 7.23
N MET A 105 8.26 4.67 6.75
CA MET A 105 9.64 4.19 6.56
C MET A 105 10.54 4.88 7.58
N TYR A 106 11.09 4.11 8.51
CA TYR A 106 12.05 4.60 9.47
C TYR A 106 13.45 4.37 8.90
N VAL A 107 14.11 5.45 8.49
CA VAL A 107 15.29 5.39 7.62
C VAL A 107 16.62 5.37 8.39
N GLY A 108 16.60 5.50 9.71
CA GLY A 108 17.81 5.58 10.52
C GLY A 108 17.54 5.69 12.02
N CYS A 109 18.50 5.20 12.81
CA CYS A 109 18.42 5.24 14.28
C CYS A 109 18.54 6.66 14.83
N ASP A 110 19.39 7.49 14.24
CA ASP A 110 19.51 8.89 14.62
C ASP A 110 18.39 9.70 13.96
N LYS A 111 17.64 10.44 14.77
CA LYS A 111 16.59 11.34 14.27
C LYS A 111 17.17 12.60 13.64
N PHE A 112 18.37 12.99 14.05
CA PHE A 112 19.07 14.18 13.60
C PHE A 112 20.54 13.86 13.35
N PRO A 113 20.85 13.04 12.32
CA PRO A 113 22.22 12.68 11.97
C PRO A 113 23.03 13.94 11.62
N HIS A 114 24.34 13.85 11.81
CA HIS A 114 25.23 14.96 11.49
C HIS A 114 25.30 15.17 9.96
N GLU A 115 25.56 16.40 9.52
CA GLU A 115 25.62 16.74 8.08
C GLU A 115 26.58 15.84 7.29
N SER A 116 27.67 15.41 7.93
CA SER A 116 28.67 14.51 7.33
C SER A 116 28.14 13.12 7.00
N GLU A 117 27.06 12.68 7.64
CA GLU A 117 26.45 11.34 7.46
C GLU A 117 25.37 11.36 6.37
N LEU A 118 24.82 12.53 6.02
CA LEU A 118 23.74 12.67 5.03
C LEU A 118 24.05 12.05 3.65
N PRO A 119 25.28 12.15 3.10
CA PRO A 119 25.59 11.49 1.83
C PRO A 119 25.47 9.96 1.91
N GLU A 120 25.84 9.36 3.04
CA GLU A 120 25.73 7.92 3.26
C GLU A 120 24.27 7.51 3.44
N GLU A 121 23.50 8.27 4.21
CA GLU A 121 22.06 8.04 4.38
C GLU A 121 21.29 8.12 3.07
N TRP A 122 21.66 9.07 2.20
CA TRP A 122 21.13 9.13 0.84
C TRP A 122 21.45 7.86 0.04
N GLU A 123 22.72 7.44 0.04
CA GLU A 123 23.14 6.26 -0.70
C GLU A 123 22.52 4.96 -0.17
N ASN A 124 22.21 4.89 1.13
CA ASN A 124 21.49 3.79 1.75
C ASN A 124 20.03 3.69 1.29
N ASN A 125 19.35 4.83 1.07
CA ASN A 125 17.93 4.91 0.77
C ASN A 125 17.60 5.12 -0.72
N ARG A 126 18.56 5.57 -1.53
CA ARG A 126 18.34 5.99 -2.92
C ARG A 126 17.65 4.92 -3.76
N GLU A 127 18.16 3.70 -3.74
CA GLU A 127 17.58 2.60 -4.53
C GLU A 127 16.19 2.21 -4.00
N SER A 128 16.02 2.14 -2.68
CA SER A 128 14.72 1.84 -2.05
C SER A 128 13.63 2.84 -2.38
N LEU A 129 13.95 4.13 -2.41
CA LEU A 129 12.99 5.17 -2.79
C LEU A 129 12.56 5.02 -4.25
N LEU A 130 13.50 4.73 -5.15
CA LEU A 130 13.22 4.52 -6.57
C LEU A 130 12.34 3.28 -6.78
N VAL A 131 12.74 2.14 -6.22
CA VAL A 131 11.99 0.87 -6.31
C VAL A 131 10.60 1.01 -5.71
N PHE A 132 10.46 1.74 -4.61
CA PHE A 132 9.16 2.03 -4.01
C PHE A 132 8.26 2.86 -4.93
N MET A 133 8.79 3.93 -5.53
CA MET A 133 8.03 4.73 -6.49
C MET A 133 7.60 3.91 -7.71
N GLU A 134 8.43 2.98 -8.18
CA GLU A 134 8.08 2.07 -9.28
C GLU A 134 6.92 1.14 -8.94
N GLN A 135 6.71 0.80 -7.65
CA GLN A 135 5.62 -0.08 -7.26
C GLN A 135 4.25 0.52 -7.61
N VAL A 136 4.10 1.85 -7.68
CA VAL A 136 2.83 2.51 -8.04
C VAL A 136 2.30 2.10 -9.42
N HIS A 137 3.17 1.58 -10.29
CA HIS A 137 2.83 1.15 -11.64
C HIS A 137 2.43 -0.33 -11.75
N ARG A 138 2.44 -1.07 -10.64
CA ARG A 138 1.99 -2.46 -10.59
C ARG A 138 0.47 -2.57 -10.43
N GLY A 139 -0.07 -3.74 -10.78
CA GLY A 139 -1.50 -4.02 -10.64
C GLY A 139 -2.35 -3.55 -11.81
N ILE A 140 -3.58 -3.13 -11.51
CA ILE A 140 -4.63 -2.87 -12.50
C ILE A 140 -5.02 -1.40 -12.46
N LYS A 141 -4.93 -0.77 -13.63
CA LYS A 141 -5.37 0.62 -13.85
C LYS A 141 -6.28 0.67 -15.06
N GLY A 142 -7.22 1.60 -15.05
CA GLY A 142 -8.19 1.71 -16.13
C GLY A 142 -9.06 2.95 -16.06
N VAL A 143 -10.08 2.97 -16.92
CA VAL A 143 -11.12 3.99 -16.94
C VAL A 143 -12.46 3.28 -16.97
N VAL A 144 -13.37 3.70 -16.10
CA VAL A 144 -14.76 3.27 -16.12
C VAL A 144 -15.51 4.25 -17.02
N ARG A 145 -16.21 3.73 -18.03
CA ARG A 145 -16.94 4.54 -19.00
C ARG A 145 -18.41 4.15 -19.05
N ASP A 146 -19.27 5.10 -19.37
CA ASP A 146 -20.66 4.84 -19.74
C ASP A 146 -20.78 4.32 -21.19
N LEU A 147 -22.00 4.06 -21.65
CA LEU A 147 -22.29 3.59 -23.01
C LEU A 147 -21.94 4.63 -24.09
N GLU A 148 -21.90 5.91 -23.72
CA GLU A 148 -21.53 7.03 -24.61
C GLU A 148 -20.02 7.29 -24.64
N GLY A 149 -19.25 6.60 -23.80
CA GLY A 149 -17.80 6.69 -23.70
C GLY A 149 -17.27 7.74 -22.71
N HIS A 150 -18.14 8.40 -21.93
CA HIS A 150 -17.71 9.35 -20.90
C HIS A 150 -17.23 8.64 -19.63
N GLY A 151 -16.23 9.21 -18.97
CA GLY A 151 -15.68 8.68 -17.73
C GLY A 151 -16.65 8.81 -16.55
N ILE A 152 -16.86 7.72 -15.83
CA ILE A 152 -17.69 7.69 -14.62
C ILE A 152 -16.80 7.90 -13.39
N ALA A 153 -17.03 8.98 -12.65
CA ALA A 153 -16.36 9.26 -11.39
C ALA A 153 -17.09 8.59 -10.21
N ASN A 154 -16.38 8.33 -9.11
CA ASN A 154 -16.89 7.74 -7.87
C ASN A 154 -17.55 6.35 -7.99
N ALA A 155 -17.43 5.68 -9.14
CA ALA A 155 -17.75 4.26 -9.26
C ALA A 155 -16.88 3.43 -8.30
N ILE A 156 -17.46 2.41 -7.70
CA ILE A 156 -16.82 1.53 -6.74
C ILE A 156 -16.26 0.32 -7.48
N ILE A 157 -15.01 0.01 -7.22
CA ILE A 157 -14.29 -1.14 -7.75
C ILE A 157 -13.97 -2.06 -6.57
N SER A 158 -14.67 -3.19 -6.55
CA SER A 158 -14.51 -4.24 -5.56
C SER A 158 -13.81 -5.44 -6.18
N VAL A 159 -13.06 -6.16 -5.35
CA VAL A 159 -12.25 -7.30 -5.78
C VAL A 159 -12.67 -8.49 -4.96
N GLU A 160 -12.98 -9.59 -5.62
CA GLU A 160 -13.36 -10.80 -4.91
C GLU A 160 -12.23 -11.28 -3.98
N GLY A 161 -12.59 -11.47 -2.71
CA GLY A 161 -11.69 -11.90 -1.65
C GLY A 161 -10.89 -10.78 -0.98
N ILE A 162 -11.05 -9.50 -1.38
CA ILE A 162 -10.44 -8.36 -0.71
C ILE A 162 -11.54 -7.43 -0.21
N GLY A 163 -11.70 -7.36 1.12
CA GLY A 163 -12.68 -6.49 1.79
C GLY A 163 -12.27 -5.01 1.84
N HIS A 164 -11.76 -4.48 0.72
CA HIS A 164 -11.39 -3.06 0.56
C HIS A 164 -11.73 -2.61 -0.86
N ASP A 165 -12.59 -1.61 -0.93
CA ASP A 165 -13.11 -1.05 -2.16
C ASP A 165 -12.37 0.21 -2.56
N ILE A 166 -12.17 0.41 -3.86
CA ILE A 166 -11.55 1.63 -4.40
C ILE A 166 -12.55 2.42 -5.21
N ARG A 167 -12.46 3.75 -5.12
CA ARG A 167 -13.34 4.66 -5.88
C ARG A 167 -12.61 5.26 -7.07
N THR A 168 -13.29 5.35 -8.20
CA THR A 168 -12.76 6.02 -9.39
C THR A 168 -12.65 7.53 -9.19
N GLY A 169 -11.57 8.15 -9.67
CA GLY A 169 -11.44 9.60 -9.75
C GLY A 169 -12.20 10.19 -10.95
N LYS A 170 -12.14 11.51 -11.14
CA LYS A 170 -12.84 12.21 -12.24
C LYS A 170 -12.43 11.79 -13.66
N ILE A 171 -11.25 11.19 -13.85
CA ILE A 171 -10.69 10.88 -15.19
C ILE A 171 -10.13 9.44 -15.25
N HIS A 172 -9.54 8.95 -14.17
CA HIS A 172 -8.91 7.63 -14.11
C HIS A 172 -9.07 7.00 -12.73
N PHE A 173 -8.91 5.67 -12.67
CA PHE A 173 -8.67 4.94 -11.43
C PHE A 173 -7.39 4.13 -11.53
N ASN A 174 -6.73 3.99 -10.39
CA ASN A 174 -5.58 3.11 -10.21
C ASN A 174 -5.86 2.29 -8.96
N LYS A 175 -5.92 0.96 -9.09
CA LYS A 175 -5.88 0.07 -7.93
C LYS A 175 -4.56 -0.67 -7.99
N LEU A 176 -3.70 -0.36 -7.04
CA LEU A 176 -2.46 -1.10 -6.88
C LEU A 176 -2.82 -2.53 -6.48
N PHE A 177 -2.27 -3.49 -7.22
CA PHE A 177 -2.24 -4.89 -6.82
C PHE A 177 -0.81 -5.36 -6.94
N ILE A 178 -0.33 -6.06 -5.93
CA ILE A 178 0.83 -6.92 -6.06
C ILE A 178 0.28 -8.34 -6.10
N VAL A 179 0.04 -8.81 -7.32
CA VAL A 179 -0.27 -10.21 -7.54
C VAL A 179 1.04 -10.98 -7.54
N ASN A 180 1.46 -11.41 -6.36
CA ASN A 180 2.28 -12.61 -6.25
C ASN A 180 1.37 -13.81 -5.94
N LEU A 181 0.37 -14.03 -6.79
CA LEU A 181 -0.42 -15.28 -6.84
C LEU A 181 -0.96 -15.39 -8.26
N SER A 182 -0.31 -16.20 -9.08
CA SER A 182 -0.90 -16.79 -10.29
C SER A 182 -2.35 -17.22 -10.02
N GLY A 183 -3.32 -16.46 -10.54
CA GLY A 183 -4.74 -16.77 -10.34
C GLY A 183 -5.67 -15.71 -10.94
N HIS A 184 -6.81 -16.17 -11.45
CA HIS A 184 -7.90 -15.31 -11.92
C HIS A 184 -8.51 -14.56 -10.73
N LYS A 185 -8.73 -13.25 -10.88
CA LYS A 185 -9.49 -12.45 -9.92
C LYS A 185 -10.73 -11.90 -10.61
N GLN A 186 -11.87 -12.04 -9.94
CA GLN A 186 -13.13 -11.43 -10.36
C GLN A 186 -13.22 -10.03 -9.75
N LEU A 187 -13.55 -9.07 -10.61
CA LEU A 187 -13.77 -7.67 -10.24
C LEU A 187 -15.25 -7.36 -10.43
N SER A 188 -15.81 -6.58 -9.50
CA SER A 188 -17.15 -6.02 -9.64
C SER A 188 -17.09 -4.49 -9.67
N LEU A 189 -17.83 -3.89 -10.60
CA LEU A 189 -18.18 -2.47 -10.56
C LEU A 189 -19.55 -2.33 -9.95
N SER A 190 -19.70 -1.41 -9.00
CA SER A 190 -21.01 -0.90 -8.60
C SER A 190 -21.04 0.63 -8.70
N ASN A 191 -22.16 1.16 -9.17
CA ASN A 191 -22.44 2.60 -9.12
C ASN A 191 -23.92 2.82 -8.79
N MET A 192 -24.26 3.90 -8.09
CA MET A 192 -25.62 4.18 -7.56
C MET A 192 -26.76 4.17 -8.60
N CYS A 193 -26.46 4.18 -9.91
CA CYS A 193 -27.44 4.22 -10.99
C CYS A 193 -27.26 3.15 -12.08
N HIS A 194 -26.31 2.21 -11.94
CA HIS A 194 -26.04 1.18 -12.96
C HIS A 194 -26.02 -0.22 -12.35
N HIS A 195 -26.38 -1.24 -13.14
CA HIS A 195 -26.29 -2.64 -12.72
C HIS A 195 -24.84 -3.04 -12.48
N ASP A 196 -24.62 -3.96 -11.53
CA ASP A 196 -23.28 -4.46 -11.23
C ASP A 196 -22.72 -5.19 -12.46
N VAL A 197 -21.51 -4.79 -12.88
CA VAL A 197 -20.78 -5.42 -13.98
C VAL A 197 -19.68 -6.28 -13.38
N LEU A 198 -19.57 -7.53 -13.84
CA LEU A 198 -18.52 -8.46 -13.42
C LEU A 198 -17.55 -8.69 -14.59
N TRP A 199 -16.25 -8.65 -14.30
CA TRP A 199 -15.22 -9.02 -15.28
C TRP A 199 -14.10 -9.84 -14.66
N THR A 200 -13.47 -10.66 -15.50
CA THR A 200 -12.28 -11.46 -15.19
C THR A 200 -11.12 -10.95 -16.05
N THR A 201 -9.92 -10.83 -15.47
CA THR A 201 -8.73 -10.36 -16.21
C THR A 201 -7.64 -11.42 -16.20
N GLU A 202 -7.07 -11.73 -17.37
CA GLU A 202 -5.77 -12.39 -17.50
C GLU A 202 -4.69 -11.37 -17.89
N TYR A 203 -3.50 -11.51 -17.30
CA TYR A 203 -2.36 -10.63 -17.50
C TYR A 203 -1.91 -10.61 -18.97
N SER A 204 -2.26 -9.55 -19.71
CA SER A 204 -1.46 -8.91 -20.78
C SER A 204 -2.28 -7.98 -21.68
N HIS A 205 -3.60 -8.10 -21.74
CA HIS A 205 -4.44 -7.17 -22.49
C HIS A 205 -5.80 -6.98 -21.82
N ILE A 206 -6.04 -5.77 -21.31
CA ILE A 206 -7.36 -5.37 -20.80
C ILE A 206 -8.25 -5.12 -22.02
N ARG A 207 -9.05 -6.12 -22.41
CA ARG A 207 -10.24 -5.89 -23.24
C ARG A 207 -11.43 -5.73 -22.32
N THR A 208 -11.98 -4.53 -22.28
CA THR A 208 -13.23 -4.22 -21.60
C THR A 208 -14.38 -4.94 -22.33
N PHE A 209 -14.95 -5.97 -21.72
CA PHE A 209 -16.24 -6.51 -22.13
C PHE A 209 -17.24 -6.20 -21.01
N CYS A 210 -18.12 -5.23 -21.25
CA CYS A 210 -19.30 -5.04 -20.42
C CYS A 210 -20.24 -6.23 -20.67
N TYR A 211 -20.25 -7.21 -19.77
CA TYR A 211 -21.36 -8.16 -19.73
C TYR A 211 -22.46 -7.55 -18.88
N THR A 212 -23.53 -7.10 -19.54
CA THR A 212 -24.82 -6.93 -18.87
C THR A 212 -25.30 -8.33 -18.51
N LYS A 213 -25.54 -8.59 -17.22
CA LYS A 213 -26.24 -9.80 -16.78
C LYS A 213 -27.68 -9.68 -17.31
N GLU A 214 -27.97 -10.26 -18.46
CA GLU A 214 -29.34 -10.36 -18.95
C GLU A 214 -30.10 -11.38 -18.09
N GLY A 215 -31.24 -10.96 -17.55
CA GLY A 215 -32.42 -11.77 -17.20
C GLY A 215 -32.24 -12.83 -16.11
#